data_AF-A0A1D6FJ75-F1
#
_entry.id   AF-A0A1D6FJ75-F1
#
_cell.length_a   1.000
_cell.length_b   1.000
_cell.length_c   1.000
_cell.angle_alpha   90.00
_cell.angle_beta   90.00
_cell.angle_gamma   90.00
#
_symmetry.space_group_name_H-M   'P 1'
#
loop_
_entity.id
_entity.type
_entity.pdbx_description
1 polymer ?
#
loop_
_entity_poly.entity_id
_entity_poly.type
_entity_poly.pdbx_seq_one_letter_code
_entity_poly.pdbx_strand_id
1 'polypeptide(L)'
;MACRAKVVGQVERVDGESLSYAEFVRRFMAPNRPVVLTGLTSSWRAHKDWTLSGSGDLRRPNLGFFTQNFPSSLVQVDDCSSSDFTDQKRLEMSMQEFIDHWVGGPHCGSSDGDRDGSLLYLKDWHFVKIK
;
A
#
# COMPACT_ATOMS: atom_id res chain seq x y z
N MET A 1 8.86 -25.92 1.41
CA MET A 1 7.79 -26.22 2.39
C MET A 1 7.08 -24.90 2.68
N ALA A 2 5.89 -24.65 2.12
CA ALA A 2 5.22 -23.36 2.26
C ALA A 2 4.45 -23.32 3.59
N CYS A 3 4.84 -22.42 4.49
CA CYS A 3 4.13 -22.19 5.75
C CYS A 3 2.80 -21.50 5.42
N ARG A 4 1.67 -22.23 5.50
CA ARG A 4 0.33 -21.63 5.37
C ARG A 4 -0.01 -20.95 6.70
N ALA A 5 0.11 -19.62 6.75
CA ALA A 5 -0.40 -18.84 7.86
C ALA A 5 -1.92 -19.02 7.97
N LYS A 6 -2.40 -19.48 9.13
CA LYS A 6 -3.84 -19.61 9.43
C LYS A 6 -4.32 -18.28 10.01
N VAL A 7 -5.06 -17.50 9.22
CA VAL A 7 -5.73 -16.29 9.73
C VAL A 7 -6.85 -16.71 10.67
N VAL A 8 -6.69 -16.45 11.96
CA VAL A 8 -7.64 -16.86 13.02
C VAL A 8 -8.49 -15.71 13.57
N GLY A 9 -8.13 -14.46 13.28
CA GLY A 9 -8.88 -13.28 13.73
C GLY A 9 -9.70 -12.63 12.62
N GLN A 10 -10.90 -12.16 12.94
CA GLN A 10 -11.65 -11.23 12.12
C GLN A 10 -11.62 -9.85 12.78
N VAL A 11 -11.28 -8.82 12.01
CA VAL A 11 -11.37 -7.42 12.46
C VAL A 11 -12.71 -6.88 11.99
N GLU A 12 -13.50 -6.34 12.92
CA GLU A 12 -14.80 -5.75 12.64
C GLU A 12 -14.65 -4.60 11.62
N ARG A 13 -15.57 -4.51 10.65
CA ARG A 13 -15.65 -3.38 9.71
C ARG A 13 -16.92 -2.60 10.03
N VAL A 14 -16.78 -1.30 10.23
CA VAL A 14 -17.90 -0.42 10.59
C VAL A 14 -17.89 0.78 9.66
N ASP A 15 -19.08 1.18 9.20
CA ASP A 15 -19.24 2.41 8.46
C ASP A 15 -19.03 3.62 9.38
N GLY A 16 -18.00 4.41 9.07
CA GLY A 16 -17.63 5.57 9.87
C GLY A 16 -18.58 6.76 9.69
N GLU A 17 -19.40 6.79 8.62
CA GLU A 17 -20.41 7.82 8.44
C GLU A 17 -21.58 7.66 9.43
N SER A 18 -21.86 6.42 9.85
CA SER A 18 -22.89 6.10 10.84
C SER A 18 -22.36 5.90 12.28
N LEU A 19 -21.05 5.82 12.47
CA LEU A 19 -20.42 5.64 13.78
C LEU A 19 -20.11 6.98 14.45
N SER A 20 -20.74 7.26 15.59
CA SER A 20 -20.40 8.46 16.35
C SER A 20 -19.01 8.35 17.02
N TYR A 21 -18.36 9.49 17.26
CA TYR A 21 -17.08 9.54 17.97
C TYR A 21 -17.15 8.90 19.36
N ALA A 22 -18.23 9.16 20.12
CA ALA A 22 -18.41 8.59 21.46
C ALA A 22 -18.54 7.06 21.41
N GLU A 23 -19.27 6.53 20.43
CA GLU A 23 -19.36 5.08 20.22
C GLU A 23 -18.03 4.48 19.79
N PHE A 24 -17.29 5.15 18.90
CA PHE A 24 -15.94 4.73 18.51
C PHE A 24 -15.01 4.63 19.72
N VAL A 25 -15.00 5.66 20.58
CA VAL A 25 -14.18 5.68 21.78
C VAL A 25 -14.56 4.54 22.73
N ARG A 26 -15.85 4.40 23.04
CA ARG A 26 -16.35 3.39 23.97
C ARG A 26 -16.12 1.96 23.47
N ARG A 27 -16.33 1.71 22.17
CA ARG A 27 -16.32 0.35 21.58
C ARG A 27 -14.93 -0.11 21.14
N PHE A 28 -14.08 0.81 20.69
CA PHE A 28 -12.82 0.47 20.01
C PHE A 28 -11.59 1.11 20.66
N MET A 29 -11.58 2.43 20.84
CA MET A 29 -10.39 3.13 21.35
C MET A 29 -10.06 2.78 22.80
N ALA A 30 -11.00 2.99 23.74
CA ALA A 30 -10.80 2.74 25.16
C ALA A 30 -10.46 1.27 25.48
N PRO A 31 -11.12 0.25 24.88
CA PRO A 31 -10.73 -1.14 25.07
C PRO A 31 -9.53 -1.59 24.21
N ASN A 32 -8.92 -0.69 23.44
CA ASN A 32 -7.81 -0.99 22.52
C ASN A 32 -8.13 -2.14 21.54
N ARG A 33 -9.33 -2.12 20.95
CA ARG A 33 -9.82 -3.13 20.00
C ARG A 33 -9.66 -2.63 18.57
N PRO A 34 -9.00 -3.39 17.67
CA PRO A 34 -8.86 -3.00 16.27
C PRO A 34 -10.21 -2.99 15.55
N VAL A 35 -10.38 -2.05 14.63
CA VAL A 35 -11.56 -1.90 13.77
C VAL A 35 -11.12 -1.33 12.42
N VAL A 36 -11.80 -1.73 11.35
CA VAL A 36 -11.67 -1.09 10.03
C VAL A 36 -12.82 -0.13 9.83
N LEU A 37 -12.53 1.16 9.73
CA LEU A 37 -13.52 2.18 9.41
C LEU A 37 -13.68 2.32 7.89
N THR A 38 -14.92 2.25 7.40
CA THR A 38 -15.28 2.49 6.00
C THR A 38 -15.99 3.85 5.85
N GLY A 39 -16.27 4.28 4.63
CA GLY A 39 -17.05 5.51 4.35
C GLY A 39 -16.26 6.82 4.46
N LEU A 40 -15.42 6.97 5.50
CA LEU A 40 -14.77 8.24 5.86
C LEU A 40 -13.83 8.85 4.79
N THR A 41 -13.24 8.03 3.93
CA THR A 41 -12.28 8.48 2.91
C THR A 41 -12.88 8.57 1.51
N SER A 42 -14.20 8.37 1.36
CA SER A 42 -14.88 8.30 0.07
C SER A 42 -14.71 9.57 -0.78
N SER A 43 -14.66 10.72 -0.11
CA SER A 43 -14.53 12.06 -0.68
C SER A 43 -13.08 12.51 -0.92
N TRP A 44 -12.09 11.76 -0.42
CA TRP A 44 -10.69 12.16 -0.52
C TRP A 44 -10.22 12.13 -1.99
N ARG A 45 -9.41 13.11 -2.40
CA ARG A 45 -8.84 13.12 -3.75
C ARG A 45 -8.01 11.88 -4.04
N ALA A 46 -7.24 11.37 -3.06
CA ALA A 46 -6.49 10.12 -3.20
C ALA A 46 -7.39 8.94 -3.62
N HIS A 47 -8.64 8.91 -3.16
CA HIS A 47 -9.60 7.88 -3.54
C HIS A 47 -10.01 7.97 -5.02
N LYS A 48 -9.93 9.17 -5.64
CA LYS A 48 -10.21 9.37 -7.07
C LYS A 48 -8.95 9.29 -7.92
N ASP A 49 -7.90 9.96 -7.48
CA ASP A 49 -6.68 10.18 -8.26
C ASP A 49 -5.76 8.96 -8.24
N TRP A 50 -5.64 8.28 -7.08
CA TRP A 50 -4.69 7.19 -6.86
C TRP A 50 -5.30 5.80 -7.05
N THR A 51 -6.56 5.71 -7.48
CA THR A 51 -7.23 4.43 -7.71
C THR A 51 -7.92 4.40 -9.06
N LEU A 52 -7.94 3.22 -9.67
CA LEU A 52 -8.71 2.89 -10.87
C LEU A 52 -9.84 1.93 -10.49
N SER A 53 -10.97 2.05 -11.19
CA SER A 53 -12.05 1.08 -11.11
C SER A 53 -11.55 -0.30 -11.57
N GLY A 54 -11.82 -1.33 -10.77
CA GLY A 54 -11.55 -2.73 -11.11
C GLY A 54 -12.83 -3.51 -11.40
N SER A 55 -12.72 -4.84 -11.37
CA SER A 55 -13.88 -5.74 -11.47
C SER A 55 -14.69 -5.74 -10.17
N GLY A 56 -15.97 -5.39 -10.25
CA GLY A 56 -16.85 -5.26 -9.07
C GLY A 56 -16.45 -4.08 -8.19
N ASP A 57 -16.54 -4.25 -6.86
CA ASP A 57 -16.18 -3.20 -5.89
C ASP A 57 -14.66 -3.07 -5.65
N LEU A 58 -13.85 -3.87 -6.34
CA LEU A 58 -12.40 -3.84 -6.19
C LEU A 58 -11.82 -2.64 -6.91
N ARG A 59 -10.89 -1.95 -6.25
CA ARG A 59 -10.08 -0.89 -6.87
C ARG A 59 -8.64 -1.30 -6.99
N ARG A 60 -8.00 -0.82 -8.04
CA ARG A 60 -6.57 -1.04 -8.29
C ARG A 60 -5.81 0.27 -8.11
N PRO A 61 -4.55 0.25 -7.66
CA PRO A 61 -3.73 1.45 -7.61
C PRO A 61 -3.59 2.08 -9.00
N ASN A 62 -3.75 3.40 -9.09
CA ASN A 62 -3.45 4.18 -10.30
C ASN A 62 -1.98 4.61 -10.27
N LEU A 63 -1.07 3.68 -10.61
CA LEU A 63 0.36 3.97 -10.61
C LEU A 63 0.72 5.10 -11.61
N GLY A 64 -0.01 5.21 -12.72
CA GLY A 64 0.18 6.25 -13.72
C GLY A 64 0.00 7.67 -13.19
N PHE A 65 -0.80 7.87 -12.13
CA PHE A 65 -0.91 9.18 -11.48
C PHE A 65 0.45 9.67 -10.96
N PHE A 66 1.22 8.77 -10.34
CA PHE A 66 2.50 9.11 -9.72
C PHE A 66 3.59 9.37 -10.77
N THR A 67 3.67 8.57 -11.83
CA THR A 67 4.62 8.83 -12.93
C THR A 67 4.29 10.11 -13.69
N GLN A 68 3.01 10.47 -13.85
CA GLN A 68 2.63 11.72 -14.53
C GLN A 68 2.95 12.97 -13.69
N ASN A 69 2.77 12.91 -12.37
CA ASN A 69 2.92 14.08 -11.51
C ASN A 69 4.31 14.20 -10.86
N PHE A 70 5.05 13.10 -10.73
CA PHE A 70 6.31 13.02 -9.99
C PHE A 70 7.38 12.12 -10.64
N PRO A 71 7.55 12.12 -11.98
CA PRO A 71 8.37 11.11 -12.66
C PRO A 71 9.82 11.05 -12.12
N SER A 72 10.42 12.22 -11.92
CA SER A 72 11.83 12.37 -11.51
C SER A 72 12.03 12.53 -10.01
N SER A 73 10.97 12.38 -9.18
CA SER A 73 11.14 12.48 -7.72
C SER A 73 11.99 11.32 -7.24
N LEU A 74 13.11 11.62 -6.59
CA LEU A 74 13.96 10.61 -5.97
C LEU A 74 13.27 10.10 -4.70
N VAL A 75 13.13 8.78 -4.63
CA VAL A 75 12.46 8.07 -3.55
C VAL A 75 13.40 7.05 -2.91
N GLN A 76 13.21 6.83 -1.62
CA GLN A 76 13.96 5.87 -0.83
C GLN A 76 13.14 4.57 -0.76
N VAL A 77 13.73 3.48 -1.23
CA VAL A 77 13.07 2.18 -1.39
C VAL A 77 13.87 1.13 -0.64
N ASP A 78 13.20 0.34 0.20
CA ASP A 78 13.81 -0.76 0.92
C ASP A 78 13.80 -2.02 0.04
N ASP A 79 14.96 -2.66 -0.14
CA ASP A 79 15.04 -3.99 -0.76
C ASP A 79 14.77 -5.07 0.30
N CYS A 80 13.55 -5.63 0.26
CA CYS A 80 13.12 -6.66 1.20
C CYS A 80 13.66 -8.06 0.86
N SER A 81 14.40 -8.23 -0.24
CA SER A 81 14.95 -9.53 -0.65
C SER A 81 16.31 -9.85 -0.02
N SER A 82 17.04 -8.83 0.43
CA SER A 82 18.34 -8.96 1.09
C SER A 82 18.21 -8.58 2.57
N SER A 83 18.44 -9.55 3.45
CA SER A 83 18.58 -9.29 4.88
C SER A 83 20.06 -9.02 5.19
N ASP A 84 20.47 -7.76 5.11
CA ASP A 84 21.73 -7.35 5.74
C ASP A 84 21.46 -7.09 7.24
N PHE A 85 22.47 -7.35 8.07
CA PHE A 85 22.37 -7.32 9.53
C PHE A 85 21.63 -6.07 10.05
N THR A 86 20.52 -6.29 10.75
CA THR A 86 19.64 -5.32 11.43
C THR A 86 19.00 -4.19 10.61
N ASP A 87 19.42 -3.93 9.38
CA ASP A 87 18.88 -2.88 8.51
C ASP A 87 18.60 -3.42 7.09
N GLN A 88 17.42 -3.12 6.55
CA GLN A 88 17.14 -3.38 5.13
C GLN A 88 17.94 -2.42 4.26
N LYS A 89 18.50 -2.92 3.14
CA LYS A 89 19.26 -2.10 2.20
C LYS A 89 18.33 -1.05 1.57
N ARG A 90 18.65 0.22 1.80
CA ARG A 90 17.95 1.36 1.18
C ARG A 90 18.58 1.68 -0.17
N LEU A 91 17.75 1.77 -1.18
CA LEU A 91 18.09 2.20 -2.53
C LEU A 91 17.44 3.54 -2.78
N GLU A 92 18.15 4.41 -3.48
CA GLU A 92 17.54 5.61 -4.06
C GLU A 92 17.28 5.36 -5.54
N MET A 93 16.07 5.66 -5.99
CA MET A 93 15.68 5.61 -7.40
C MET A 93 14.58 6.63 -7.67
N SER A 94 14.33 6.95 -8.93
CA SER A 94 13.20 7.79 -9.33
C SER A 94 11.86 7.06 -9.14
N MET A 95 10.80 7.82 -8.96
CA MET A 95 9.42 7.30 -8.94
C MET A 95 9.09 6.49 -10.20
N GLN A 96 9.58 6.93 -11.36
CA GLN A 96 9.42 6.22 -12.63
C GLN A 96 10.09 4.85 -12.58
N GLU A 97 11.37 4.78 -12.19
CA GLU A 97 12.11 3.52 -12.06
C GLU A 97 11.44 2.55 -11.07
N PHE A 98 10.95 3.06 -9.93
CA PHE A 98 10.23 2.24 -8.96
C PHE A 98 8.93 1.66 -9.53
N ILE A 99 8.16 2.44 -10.28
CA ILE A 99 6.90 1.99 -10.87
C ILE A 99 7.15 1.03 -12.04
N ASP A 100 8.18 1.28 -12.85
CA ASP A 100 8.59 0.35 -13.92
C ASP A 100 9.02 -0.99 -13.34
N HIS A 101 9.73 -0.99 -12.20
CA HIS A 101 10.05 -2.21 -11.46
C HIS A 101 8.79 -2.89 -10.91
N TRP A 102 7.83 -2.14 -10.35
CA TRP A 102 6.57 -2.71 -9.84
C TRP A 102 5.77 -3.37 -10.98
N VAL A 103 5.58 -2.68 -12.09
CA VAL A 103 4.74 -3.13 -13.21
C VAL A 103 5.43 -4.20 -14.05
N GLY A 104 6.75 -4.09 -14.27
CA GLY A 104 7.55 -5.05 -15.04
C GLY A 104 8.06 -6.23 -14.21
N GLY A 105 7.90 -6.19 -12.89
CA GLY A 105 8.34 -7.24 -11.99
C GLY A 105 7.56 -8.55 -12.16
N PRO A 106 8.15 -9.70 -11.78
CA PRO A 106 7.55 -11.04 -11.95
C PRO A 106 6.24 -11.29 -11.19
N HIS A 107 5.67 -10.27 -10.53
CA HIS A 107 4.42 -10.34 -9.77
C HIS A 107 3.18 -10.03 -10.62
N CYS A 108 3.35 -9.65 -11.89
CA CYS A 108 2.26 -9.58 -12.88
C CYS A 108 2.22 -10.81 -13.79
N GLY A 109 2.01 -12.01 -13.22
CA GLY A 109 1.28 -13.06 -13.93
C GLY A 109 2.02 -14.22 -14.61
N SER A 110 3.31 -14.47 -14.36
CA SER A 110 3.96 -15.71 -14.84
C SER A 110 4.32 -16.66 -13.71
N SER A 111 3.61 -17.79 -13.69
CA SER A 111 3.92 -18.96 -12.87
C SER A 111 5.01 -19.78 -13.56
N ASP A 112 6.26 -19.33 -13.58
CA ASP A 112 7.37 -20.23 -13.88
C ASP A 112 8.63 -19.84 -13.12
N GLY A 113 9.28 -20.86 -12.57
CA GLY A 113 10.34 -20.74 -11.59
C GLY A 113 11.68 -20.39 -12.22
N ASP A 114 12.04 -19.11 -12.14
CA ASP A 114 13.41 -18.67 -11.89
C ASP A 114 13.32 -17.24 -11.34
N ARG A 115 13.43 -17.10 -10.01
CA ARG A 115 12.93 -15.94 -9.26
C ARG A 115 14.10 -15.11 -8.73
N ASP A 116 14.62 -14.24 -9.57
CA ASP A 116 15.59 -13.20 -9.19
C ASP A 116 14.99 -11.82 -9.46
N GLY A 117 14.12 -11.38 -8.55
CA GLY A 117 13.53 -10.04 -8.60
C GLY A 117 13.45 -9.49 -7.20
N SER A 118 14.24 -8.44 -6.91
CA SER A 118 14.27 -7.79 -5.61
C SER A 118 12.87 -7.31 -5.19
N LEU A 119 12.44 -7.65 -3.98
CA LEU A 119 11.14 -7.20 -3.45
C LEU A 119 11.28 -5.78 -2.92
N LEU A 120 11.06 -4.81 -3.80
CA LEU A 120 11.20 -3.39 -3.48
C LEU A 120 9.96 -2.84 -2.76
N TYR A 121 10.17 -2.12 -1.64
CA TYR A 121 9.12 -1.51 -0.86
C TYR A 121 9.36 0.00 -0.66
N LEU A 122 8.40 0.82 -1.11
CA LEU A 122 8.43 2.26 -0.90
C LEU A 122 7.66 2.63 0.38
N LYS A 123 8.38 3.14 1.38
CA LYS A 123 7.85 3.54 2.68
C LYS A 123 8.17 5.01 2.99
N ASP A 124 7.28 5.67 3.73
CA ASP A 124 7.44 7.04 4.26
C ASP A 124 7.80 8.10 3.21
N TRP A 125 7.39 7.92 1.95
CA TRP A 125 7.57 8.96 0.94
C TRP A 125 6.68 10.17 1.26
N HIS A 126 7.32 11.31 1.49
CA HIS A 126 6.63 12.55 1.80
C HIS A 126 6.18 13.22 0.50
N PHE A 127 4.88 13.13 0.23
CA PHE A 127 4.24 13.72 -0.95
C PHE A 127 4.24 15.26 -0.84
N VAL A 128 5.31 15.91 -1.29
CA VAL A 128 5.39 17.38 -1.36
C VAL A 128 5.16 17.83 -2.80
N LYS A 129 3.97 18.36 -3.08
CA LYS A 129 3.72 19.09 -4.32
C LYS A 129 4.26 20.52 -4.15
N ILE A 130 5.42 20.80 -4.73
CA ILE A 130 5.93 22.18 -4.82
C ILE A 130 4.96 22.94 -5.75
N LYS A 131 4.43 24.07 -5.27
CA LYS A 131 3.49 24.92 -6.02
C LYS A 131 4.19 25.71 -7.11
#